data_AF-A0AAP9J0E0-F1
#
_entry.id   AF-A0AAP9J0E0-F1
#
_cell.length_a   1.000
_cell.length_b   1.000
_cell.length_c   1.000
_cell.angle_alpha   90.00
_cell.angle_beta   90.00
_cell.angle_gamma   90.00
#
_symmetry.space_group_name_H-M   'P 1'
#
loop_
_entity.id
_entity.type
_entity.pdbx_description
1 polymer ?
#
loop_
_entity_poly.entity_id
_entity_poly.type
_entity_poly.pdbx_seq_one_letter_code
_entity_poly.pdbx_strand_id
1 'polypeptide(L)'
;MAAIALNGGATAPVVKDGHVTYTIQTRDYDDDYWESTGSGSTGALITGRGIAASSRFYVNGVSAAVVGDRVNEVWQASPSVPSDTDRTRYINISPGKSGSGQGMIAGGNAKRVYLNGKLIAVQGSSVTTCLGTGTTISEGNSLINM
;
A
#
# COMPACT_ATOMS: atom_id res chain seq x y z
N MET A 1 3.94 16.45 19.03
CA MET A 1 2.90 15.65 19.71
C MET A 1 2.54 14.52 18.77
N ALA A 2 2.56 13.28 19.23
CA ALA A 2 2.16 12.15 18.39
C ALA A 2 0.65 11.92 18.58
N ALA A 3 -0.11 11.93 17.49
CA ALA A 3 -1.55 11.69 17.54
C ALA A 3 -1.82 10.17 17.50
N ILE A 4 -2.70 9.64 18.35
CA ILE A 4 -2.97 8.18 18.42
C ILE A 4 -3.62 7.71 17.13
N ALA A 5 -3.08 6.64 16.53
CA ALA A 5 -3.71 5.98 15.40
C ALA A 5 -4.92 5.19 15.87
N LEU A 6 -6.06 5.35 15.21
CA LEU A 6 -7.32 4.72 15.57
C LEU A 6 -7.78 3.72 14.51
N ASN A 7 -8.67 2.82 14.92
CA ASN A 7 -9.39 1.93 14.01
C ASN A 7 -10.02 2.72 12.86
N GLY A 8 -9.86 2.23 11.64
CA GLY A 8 -10.37 2.91 10.45
C GLY A 8 -9.38 3.88 9.79
N GLY A 9 -8.29 4.24 10.46
CA GLY A 9 -7.32 5.22 9.94
C GLY A 9 -6.58 4.79 8.66
N ALA A 10 -5.80 5.72 8.09
CA ALA A 10 -5.09 5.54 6.84
C ALA A 10 -3.56 5.59 6.95
N THR A 11 -2.88 5.13 5.90
CA THR A 11 -1.43 5.32 5.69
C THR A 11 -1.15 6.35 4.62
N ALA A 12 0.07 6.89 4.60
CA ALA A 12 0.55 7.67 3.48
C ALA A 12 0.67 6.76 2.24
N PRO A 13 0.26 7.25 1.05
CA PRO A 13 0.47 6.50 -0.19
C PRO A 13 1.96 6.29 -0.46
N VAL A 14 2.32 5.11 -0.99
CA VAL A 14 3.71 4.79 -1.36
C VAL A 14 3.75 3.96 -2.63
N VAL A 15 4.80 4.09 -3.43
CA VAL A 15 5.00 3.31 -4.65
C VAL A 15 5.99 2.18 -4.40
N LYS A 16 5.63 0.95 -4.81
CA LYS A 16 6.57 -0.15 -5.01
C LYS A 16 7.03 -0.14 -6.46
N ASP A 17 8.26 0.27 -6.72
CA ASP A 17 8.81 0.31 -8.08
C ASP A 17 8.94 -1.09 -8.70
N GLY A 18 8.71 -1.16 -10.01
CA GLY A 18 8.89 -2.37 -10.81
C GLY A 18 7.97 -3.54 -10.43
N HIS A 19 6.84 -3.28 -9.78
CA HIS A 19 5.92 -4.32 -9.33
C HIS A 19 5.16 -4.99 -10.48
N VAL A 20 4.75 -4.20 -11.47
CA VAL A 20 3.97 -4.68 -12.62
C VAL A 20 4.88 -4.78 -13.82
N THR A 21 4.96 -5.93 -14.46
CA THR A 21 5.72 -6.17 -15.70
C THR A 21 4.79 -6.56 -16.84
N TYR A 22 5.24 -6.33 -18.06
CA TYR A 22 4.49 -6.66 -19.27
C TYR A 22 5.43 -6.86 -20.47
N THR A 23 4.95 -7.59 -21.48
CA THR A 23 5.61 -7.75 -22.78
C THR A 23 5.04 -6.75 -23.77
N ILE A 24 5.91 -6.14 -24.57
CA ILE A 24 5.55 -5.22 -25.65
C ILE A 24 5.61 -6.00 -26.96
N GLN A 25 4.52 -5.98 -27.71
CA GLN A 25 4.48 -6.52 -29.06
C GLN A 25 4.14 -5.43 -30.07
N THR A 26 4.73 -5.51 -31.25
CA THR A 26 4.39 -4.65 -32.40
C THR A 26 3.81 -5.47 -33.54
N ARG A 27 2.89 -4.87 -34.29
CA ARG A 27 2.29 -5.52 -35.45
C ARG A 27 3.22 -5.37 -36.65
N ASP A 28 3.55 -6.50 -37.26
CA ASP A 28 4.07 -6.55 -38.62
C ASP A 28 2.87 -6.54 -39.58
N TYR A 29 2.79 -5.52 -40.43
CA TYR A 29 1.68 -5.36 -41.37
C TYR A 29 1.90 -6.14 -42.67
N ASP A 30 3.13 -6.51 -43.01
CA ASP A 30 3.42 -7.22 -44.24
C ASP A 30 2.95 -8.68 -44.12
N ASP A 31 3.18 -9.29 -42.95
CA ASP A 31 2.86 -10.69 -42.66
C ASP A 31 1.66 -10.88 -41.69
N ASP A 32 1.00 -9.78 -41.31
CA ASP A 32 -0.16 -9.72 -40.40
C ASP A 32 -0.01 -10.53 -39.10
N TYR A 33 1.12 -10.37 -38.40
CA TYR A 33 1.36 -11.03 -37.12
C TYR A 33 1.91 -10.06 -36.07
N TRP A 34 1.83 -10.48 -34.80
CA TRP A 34 2.35 -9.72 -33.67
C TRP A 34 3.68 -10.30 -33.22
N GLU A 35 4.73 -9.49 -33.24
CA GLU A 35 6.07 -9.87 -32.79
C GLU A 35 6.38 -9.27 -31.42
N SER A 36 7.04 -10.04 -30.55
CA SER A 36 7.56 -9.52 -29.28
C SER A 36 8.80 -8.68 -29.51
N THR A 37 8.69 -7.37 -29.26
CA THR A 37 9.77 -6.41 -29.47
C THR A 37 10.39 -5.87 -28.20
N GLY A 38 9.81 -6.19 -27.03
CA GLY A 38 10.44 -5.84 -25.77
C GLY A 38 9.62 -6.20 -24.54
N SER A 39 10.05 -5.66 -23.41
CA SER A 39 9.35 -5.73 -22.13
C SER A 39 9.35 -4.36 -21.46
N GLY A 40 8.43 -4.17 -20.53
CA GLY A 40 8.36 -2.96 -19.70
C GLY A 40 7.92 -3.29 -18.28
N SER A 41 8.06 -2.30 -17.41
CA SER A 41 7.59 -2.38 -16.04
C SER A 41 7.08 -1.03 -15.55
N THR A 42 6.22 -1.08 -14.53
CA THR A 42 5.73 0.09 -13.81
C THR A 42 5.60 -0.22 -12.32
N GLY A 43 5.51 0.83 -11.50
CA GLY A 43 5.32 0.71 -10.08
C GLY A 43 3.88 0.31 -9.70
N ALA A 44 3.67 0.08 -8.42
CA ALA A 44 2.35 -0.06 -7.82
C ALA A 44 2.18 0.98 -6.72
N LEU A 45 1.25 1.92 -6.91
CA LEU A 45 0.83 2.87 -5.89
C LEU A 45 -0.05 2.12 -4.89
N ILE A 46 0.43 2.03 -3.65
CA ILE A 46 -0.23 1.37 -2.54
C ILE A 46 -0.90 2.43 -1.67
N THR A 47 -2.17 2.20 -1.35
CA THR A 47 -2.94 3.02 -0.42
C THR A 47 -3.52 2.15 0.67
N GLY A 48 -3.20 2.44 1.93
CA GLY A 48 -3.78 1.77 3.09
C GLY A 48 -4.90 2.58 3.72
N ARG A 49 -6.06 1.94 3.92
CA ARG A 49 -7.21 2.49 4.65
C ARG A 49 -7.85 1.40 5.48
N GLY A 50 -8.40 1.78 6.63
CA GLY A 50 -9.05 0.82 7.50
C GLY A 50 -8.05 0.01 8.30
N ILE A 51 -7.23 0.68 9.11
CA ILE A 51 -6.48 0.03 10.21
C ILE A 51 -7.47 -0.81 11.02
N ALA A 52 -7.22 -2.11 11.12
CA ALA A 52 -8.01 -3.06 11.89
C ALA A 52 -7.46 -3.14 13.32
N ALA A 53 -7.82 -2.17 14.15
CA ALA A 53 -7.28 -2.06 15.50
C ALA A 53 -7.79 -3.22 16.38
N SER A 54 -6.88 -3.91 17.06
CA SER A 54 -7.23 -5.08 17.88
C SER A 54 -7.37 -4.79 19.37
N SER A 55 -7.14 -3.54 19.79
CA SER A 55 -7.08 -3.20 21.20
C SER A 55 -8.46 -2.96 21.84
N ARG A 56 -8.50 -2.98 23.18
CA ARG A 56 -9.66 -2.58 23.99
C ARG A 56 -9.47 -1.22 24.67
N PHE A 57 -8.54 -0.41 24.18
CA PHE A 57 -8.37 0.98 24.61
C PHE A 57 -9.08 1.88 23.62
N TYR A 58 -10.07 2.65 24.09
CA TYR A 58 -10.93 3.45 23.24
C TYR A 58 -10.68 4.94 23.46
N VAL A 59 -10.46 5.66 22.36
CA VAL A 59 -10.39 7.12 22.33
C VAL A 59 -11.66 7.60 21.65
N ASN A 60 -12.51 8.30 22.40
CA ASN A 60 -13.82 8.76 21.93
C ASN A 60 -14.66 7.63 21.28
N GLY A 61 -14.68 6.44 21.92
CA GLY A 61 -15.41 5.27 21.44
C GLY A 61 -14.74 4.47 20.31
N VAL A 62 -13.59 4.90 19.79
CA VAL A 62 -12.87 4.20 18.71
C VAL A 62 -11.61 3.53 19.25
N SER A 63 -11.39 2.26 18.91
CA SER A 63 -10.23 1.50 19.40
C SER A 63 -8.91 2.08 18.89
N ALA A 64 -7.91 2.18 19.76
CA ALA A 64 -6.55 2.57 19.40
C ALA A 64 -5.80 1.41 18.77
N ALA A 65 -5.03 1.71 17.72
CA ALA A 65 -4.19 0.74 17.04
C ALA A 65 -2.90 0.48 17.82
N VAL A 66 -2.37 -0.74 17.69
CA VAL A 66 -1.10 -1.16 18.28
C VAL A 66 -0.21 -1.81 17.23
N VAL A 67 1.09 -1.93 17.53
CA VAL A 67 2.03 -2.68 16.69
C VAL A 67 1.54 -4.11 16.46
N GLY A 68 1.63 -4.56 15.21
CA GLY A 68 1.11 -5.85 14.75
C GLY A 68 -0.33 -5.83 14.25
N ASP A 69 -1.07 -4.72 14.43
CA ASP A 69 -2.38 -4.56 13.78
C ASP A 69 -2.22 -4.47 12.26
N ARG A 70 -3.26 -4.92 11.54
CA ARG A 70 -3.27 -4.98 10.07
C ARG A 70 -3.85 -3.70 9.48
N VAL A 71 -3.38 -3.35 8.29
CA VAL A 71 -3.94 -2.26 7.48
C VAL A 71 -4.45 -2.88 6.20
N ASN A 72 -5.72 -2.69 5.86
CA ASN A 72 -6.23 -3.13 4.57
C ASN A 72 -5.67 -2.21 3.47
N GLU A 73 -5.17 -2.81 2.41
CA GLU A 73 -4.47 -2.10 1.35
C GLU A 73 -5.01 -2.49 -0.01
N VAL A 74 -5.04 -1.51 -0.90
CA VAL A 74 -5.21 -1.71 -2.34
C VAL A 74 -4.01 -1.10 -3.04
N TRP A 75 -3.69 -1.64 -4.21
CA TRP A 75 -2.68 -1.06 -5.08
C TRP A 75 -3.16 -1.00 -6.52
N GLN A 76 -2.62 -0.05 -7.27
CA GLN A 76 -2.85 0.12 -8.69
C GLN A 76 -1.53 0.42 -9.39
N ALA A 77 -1.37 -0.10 -10.61
CA ALA A 77 -0.22 0.22 -11.47
C ALA A 77 -0.08 1.74 -11.60
N SER A 78 1.10 2.27 -11.24
CA SER A 78 1.39 3.70 -11.25
C SER A 78 2.83 3.94 -11.68
N PRO A 79 3.06 4.57 -12.86
CA PRO A 79 2.06 4.90 -13.89
C PRO A 79 1.23 3.70 -14.38
N SER A 80 0.06 3.93 -14.97
CA SER A 80 -0.73 2.84 -15.56
C SER A 80 0.05 2.13 -16.67
N VAL A 81 -0.13 0.81 -16.80
CA VAL A 81 0.33 0.09 -18.00
C VAL A 81 -0.27 0.78 -19.23
N PRO A 82 0.54 1.08 -20.27
CA PRO A 82 0.03 1.73 -21.47
C PRO A 82 -1.12 0.97 -22.14
N SER A 83 -1.93 1.68 -22.92
CA SER A 83 -3.03 1.10 -23.68
C SER A 83 -2.55 0.59 -25.04
N ASP A 84 -3.18 -0.48 -25.51
CA ASP A 84 -2.94 -1.01 -26.84
C ASP A 84 -3.34 -0.02 -27.93
N THR A 85 -2.68 -0.13 -29.07
CA THR A 85 -2.94 0.59 -30.32
C THR A 85 -3.03 -0.40 -31.47
N ASP A 86 -3.28 0.08 -32.68
CA ASP A 86 -3.24 -0.74 -33.90
C ASP A 86 -1.83 -1.30 -34.22
N ARG A 87 -0.78 -0.64 -33.70
CA ARG A 87 0.63 -0.96 -33.94
C ARG A 87 1.34 -1.62 -32.78
N THR A 88 0.88 -1.42 -31.55
CA THR A 88 1.57 -1.87 -30.34
C THR A 88 0.57 -2.39 -29.32
N ARG A 89 0.85 -3.55 -28.73
CA ARG A 89 0.05 -4.11 -27.63
C ARG A 89 0.92 -4.53 -26.45
N TYR A 90 0.32 -4.49 -25.26
CA TYR A 90 0.95 -4.76 -23.98
C TYR A 90 0.30 -5.97 -23.34
N ILE A 91 0.97 -7.13 -23.42
CA ILE A 91 0.44 -8.42 -23.00
C ILE A 91 1.22 -8.99 -21.81
N ASN A 92 0.78 -10.15 -21.31
CA ASN A 92 1.43 -10.86 -20.21
C ASN A 92 1.63 -9.98 -18.96
N ILE A 93 0.65 -9.12 -18.69
CA ILE A 93 0.70 -8.18 -17.56
C ILE A 93 0.65 -8.98 -16.26
N SER A 94 1.70 -8.87 -15.45
CA SER A 94 1.87 -9.63 -14.21
C SER A 94 2.31 -8.72 -13.06
N PRO A 95 1.80 -8.88 -11.83
CA PRO A 95 0.74 -9.81 -11.41
C PRO A 95 -0.67 -9.37 -11.83
N GLY A 96 -0.80 -8.19 -12.44
CA GLY A 96 -2.06 -7.56 -12.85
C GLY A 96 -1.90 -6.04 -12.88
N LYS A 97 -2.99 -5.30 -13.15
CA LYS A 97 -2.98 -3.82 -13.13
C LYS A 97 -3.38 -3.24 -11.77
N SER A 98 -3.89 -4.06 -10.86
CA SER A 98 -4.33 -3.70 -9.53
C SER A 98 -4.42 -4.93 -8.65
N GLY A 99 -4.46 -4.73 -7.33
CA GLY A 99 -4.68 -5.80 -6.37
C GLY A 99 -4.96 -5.27 -4.97
N SER A 100 -5.06 -6.18 -4.02
CA SER A 100 -5.33 -5.89 -2.62
C SER A 100 -4.52 -6.79 -1.71
N GLY A 101 -4.29 -6.35 -0.48
CA GLY A 101 -3.61 -7.14 0.53
C GLY A 101 -3.71 -6.51 1.91
N GLN A 102 -2.86 -6.96 2.82
CA GLN A 102 -2.76 -6.39 4.15
C GLN A 102 -1.32 -5.98 4.46
N GLY A 103 -1.15 -4.72 4.84
CA GLY A 103 0.03 -4.26 5.54
C GLY A 103 -0.03 -4.57 7.04
N MET A 104 1.06 -4.30 7.74
CA MET A 104 1.17 -4.49 9.18
C MET A 104 1.90 -3.32 9.82
N ILE A 105 1.37 -2.81 10.93
CA ILE A 105 2.02 -1.77 11.72
C ILE A 105 3.29 -2.36 12.35
N ALA A 106 4.45 -1.81 11.98
CA ALA A 106 5.76 -2.28 12.40
C ALA A 106 6.37 -1.43 13.52
N GLY A 107 6.01 -0.14 13.60
CA GLY A 107 6.50 0.80 14.60
C GLY A 107 5.36 1.40 15.43
N GLY A 108 5.68 1.89 16.62
CA GLY A 108 4.73 2.56 17.51
C GLY A 108 5.23 3.93 17.93
N ASN A 109 4.71 4.43 19.05
CA ASN A 109 5.15 5.68 19.66
C ASN A 109 6.61 5.61 20.16
N ALA A 110 7.33 6.73 20.08
CA ALA A 110 8.71 6.84 20.53
C ALA A 110 8.86 6.90 22.07
N LYS A 111 7.76 7.16 22.79
CA LYS A 111 7.73 7.28 24.25
C LYS A 111 7.66 5.93 24.98
N ARG A 112 7.61 4.81 24.23
CA ARG A 112 7.53 3.46 24.78
C ARG A 112 6.30 3.26 25.68
N VAL A 113 5.16 3.80 25.26
CA VAL A 113 3.86 3.54 25.88
C VAL A 113 3.29 2.25 25.27
N TYR A 114 3.00 1.29 26.14
CA TYR A 114 2.52 -0.04 25.75
C TYR A 114 1.08 -0.27 26.21
N LEU A 115 0.34 -1.00 25.38
CA LEU A 115 -0.96 -1.55 25.68
C LEU A 115 -0.89 -3.06 25.50
N ASN A 116 -1.10 -3.82 26.58
CA ASN A 116 -1.00 -5.28 26.60
C ASN A 116 0.32 -5.81 25.99
N GLY A 117 1.44 -5.15 26.33
CA GLY A 117 2.79 -5.53 25.85
C GLY A 117 3.13 -5.08 24.43
N LYS A 118 2.23 -4.42 23.71
CA LYS A 118 2.46 -3.88 22.36
C LYS A 118 2.54 -2.35 22.38
N LEU A 119 3.43 -1.76 21.59
CA LEU A 119 3.47 -0.30 21.47
C LEU A 119 2.18 0.22 20.86
N ILE A 120 1.65 1.32 21.41
CA ILE A 120 0.53 2.06 20.80
C ILE A 120 1.04 2.72 19.52
N ALA A 121 0.30 2.56 18.43
CA ALA A 121 0.58 3.18 17.15
C ALA A 121 0.11 4.64 17.14
N VAL A 122 0.88 5.49 16.46
CA VAL A 122 0.63 6.93 16.35
C VAL A 122 0.79 7.37 14.90
N GLN A 123 0.31 8.55 14.55
CA GLN A 123 0.65 9.20 13.29
C GLN A 123 2.18 9.24 13.13
N GLY A 124 2.67 8.83 11.96
CA GLY A 124 4.10 8.66 11.67
C GLY A 124 4.68 7.30 12.05
N SER A 125 3.94 6.44 12.77
CA SER A 125 4.35 5.04 12.99
C SER A 125 4.54 4.30 11.68
N SER A 126 5.57 3.47 11.59
CA SER A 126 5.90 2.73 10.37
C SER A 126 4.94 1.57 10.12
N VAL A 127 4.66 1.33 8.85
CA VAL A 127 3.85 0.23 8.33
C VAL A 127 4.63 -0.47 7.22
N THR A 128 4.69 -1.79 7.26
CA THR A 128 5.14 -2.60 6.13
C THR A 128 3.93 -2.94 5.28
N THR A 129 3.91 -2.52 4.02
CA THR A 129 2.78 -2.77 3.11
C THR A 129 2.72 -4.23 2.68
N CYS A 130 1.60 -4.62 2.06
CA CYS A 130 1.36 -5.93 1.48
C CYS A 130 2.36 -6.31 0.36
N LEU A 131 3.05 -5.32 -0.22
CA LEU A 131 4.12 -5.52 -1.21
C LEU A 131 5.53 -5.33 -0.60
N GLY A 132 5.64 -5.32 0.73
CA GLY A 132 6.89 -5.24 1.46
C GLY A 132 7.60 -3.88 1.41
N THR A 133 6.89 -2.80 1.07
CA THR A 133 7.43 -1.42 1.06
C THR A 133 7.12 -0.73 2.39
N GLY A 134 8.00 0.15 2.85
CA GLY A 134 7.75 0.95 4.06
C GLY A 134 6.86 2.16 3.76
N THR A 135 5.87 2.40 4.61
CA THR A 135 5.11 3.66 4.68
C THR A 135 4.87 4.05 6.14
N THR A 136 4.12 5.13 6.38
CA THR A 136 3.74 5.58 7.72
C THR A 136 2.23 5.75 7.83
N ILE A 137 1.72 5.67 9.06
CA ILE A 137 0.34 6.08 9.37
C ILE A 137 0.23 7.60 9.14
N SER A 138 -0.71 8.03 8.30
CA SER A 138 -0.88 9.43 7.93
C SER A 138 -1.86 10.19 8.83
N GLU A 139 -2.73 9.48 9.54
CA GLU A 139 -3.81 10.02 10.34
C GLU A 139 -3.68 9.65 11.83
N GLY A 140 -4.16 10.52 12.71
CA GLY A 140 -4.22 10.24 14.14
C GLY A 140 -5.13 11.21 14.88
N ASN A 141 -5.51 10.85 16.10
CA ASN A 141 -6.34 11.65 16.98
C ASN A 141 -5.49 12.34 18.06
N SER A 142 -5.66 13.67 18.20
CA SER A 142 -4.87 14.52 19.11
C SER A 142 -5.52 14.77 20.47
N LEU A 143 -6.66 14.13 20.79
CA LEU A 143 -7.34 14.28 22.08
C LEU A 143 -6.46 13.80 23.25
N ILE A 144 -5.62 12.78 22.99
CA ILE A 144 -4.66 12.25 23.94
C ILE A 144 -3.27 12.60 23.45
N ASN A 145 -2.46 13.19 24.33
CA ASN A 145 -1.08 13.52 24.03
C ASN A 145 -0.18 12.28 24.23
N MET A 146 0.56 11.90 23.19
CA MET A 146 1.53 10.80 23.19
C MET A 146 2.92 11.26 22.73
#